data_AF-A0A8E0QU80-F1
#
_entry.id   AF-A0A8E0QU80-F1
#
_cell.length_a   1.000
_cell.length_b   1.000
_cell.length_c   1.000
_cell.angle_alpha   90.00
_cell.angle_beta   90.00
_cell.angle_gamma   90.00
#
_symmetry.space_group_name_H-M   'P 1'
#
loop_
_entity.id
_entity.type
_entity.pdbx_description
1 polymer ?
#
loop_
_entity_poly.entity_id
_entity_poly.type
_entity_poly.pdbx_seq_one_letter_code
_entity_poly.pdbx_strand_id
1 'polypeptide(L)'
;MADGDHAGLAALKDASAWIGIVRNGTEYRVVVTHGLAMGTYGGTTSTRTTVATTPIIRTKVWLLDGSTFMELGDAYTLTTDYLFFMGYRYGIFNYATQALGGSVDVLSFASESS
;
A
#
# COMPACT_ATOMS: atom_id res chain seq x y z
N MET A 1 -6.77 11.45 7.89
CA MET A 1 -5.37 11.60 7.45
C MET A 1 -4.90 13.04 7.67
N ALA A 2 -3.75 13.21 8.31
CA ALA A 2 -2.97 14.45 8.41
C ALA A 2 -1.93 14.54 7.27
N ASP A 3 -1.29 15.71 7.13
CA ASP A 3 -0.25 15.89 6.12
C ASP A 3 0.93 14.91 6.36
N GLY A 4 1.37 14.24 5.30
CA GLY A 4 2.41 13.22 5.33
C GLY A 4 1.91 11.81 5.66
N ASP A 5 0.60 11.62 5.88
CA ASP A 5 0.03 10.30 6.13
C ASP A 5 0.02 9.43 4.87
N HIS A 6 0.42 8.18 5.05
CA HIS A 6 0.29 7.10 4.09
C HIS A 6 -0.55 5.98 4.70
N ALA A 7 -1.61 5.57 4.02
CA ALA A 7 -2.46 4.46 4.46
C ALA A 7 -2.84 3.57 3.27
N GLY A 8 -2.92 2.26 3.47
CA GLY A 8 -3.19 1.36 2.36
C GLY A 8 -3.25 -0.12 2.71
N LEU A 9 -3.31 -0.93 1.65
CA LEU A 9 -3.30 -2.38 1.68
C LEU A 9 -2.01 -2.90 1.03
N ALA A 10 -1.33 -3.81 1.73
CA ALA A 10 -0.06 -4.37 1.34
C ALA A 10 -0.15 -5.88 1.09
N ALA A 11 0.59 -6.34 0.09
CA ALA A 11 1.10 -7.71 0.04
C ALA A 11 2.36 -7.74 0.93
N LEU A 12 2.16 -8.11 2.20
CA LEU A 12 3.17 -7.97 3.24
C LEU A 12 4.04 -9.23 3.36
N LYS A 13 5.33 -9.03 3.16
CA LYS A 13 6.44 -9.96 3.43
C LYS A 13 7.74 -9.16 3.59
N ASP A 14 8.89 -9.83 3.54
CA ASP A 14 10.21 -9.20 3.46
C ASP A 14 10.42 -8.42 2.16
N ALA A 15 9.86 -8.91 1.04
CA ALA A 15 9.73 -8.18 -0.21
C ALA A 15 8.26 -7.78 -0.42
N SER A 16 7.92 -6.50 -0.20
CA SER A 16 6.53 -6.03 -0.16
C SER A 16 6.18 -5.06 -1.29
N ALA A 17 4.88 -5.00 -1.57
CA ALA A 17 4.24 -3.98 -2.38
C ALA A 17 2.93 -3.53 -1.74
N TRP A 18 2.47 -2.33 -2.05
CA TRP A 18 1.18 -1.82 -1.57
C TRP A 18 0.52 -0.84 -2.54
N ILE A 19 -0.80 -0.75 -2.41
CA ILE A 19 -1.63 0.31 -2.98
C ILE A 19 -2.36 1.04 -1.86
N GLY A 20 -2.45 2.35 -1.95
CA GLY A 20 -3.01 3.15 -0.86
C GLY A 20 -3.18 4.62 -1.21
N ILE A 21 -3.57 5.40 -0.20
CA ILE A 21 -3.73 6.84 -0.27
C ILE A 21 -2.55 7.50 0.43
N VAL A 22 -1.99 8.52 -0.21
CA VAL A 22 -0.99 9.42 0.38
C VAL A 22 -1.56 10.82 0.41
N ARG A 23 -1.40 11.51 1.55
CA ARG A 23 -1.71 12.94 1.68
C ARG A 23 -0.42 13.77 1.74
N ASN A 24 -0.26 14.69 0.79
CA ASN A 24 0.84 15.67 0.77
C ASN A 24 0.24 17.09 0.75
N GLY A 25 0.47 17.85 1.82
CA GLY A 25 -0.22 19.10 2.13
C GLY A 25 -1.74 18.89 2.19
N THR A 26 -2.41 19.38 1.15
CA THR A 26 -3.86 19.27 0.96
C THR A 26 -4.25 18.27 -0.13
N GLU A 27 -3.27 17.74 -0.88
CA GLU A 27 -3.51 16.81 -1.98
C GLU A 27 -3.59 15.38 -1.49
N TYR A 28 -4.56 14.64 -2.02
CA TYR A 28 -4.68 13.19 -1.84
C TYR A 28 -4.39 12.50 -3.17
N ARG A 29 -3.61 11.41 -3.12
CA ARG A 29 -3.32 10.61 -4.31
C ARG A 29 -3.44 9.13 -3.99
N VAL A 30 -3.98 8.36 -4.94
CA VAL A 30 -3.77 6.91 -4.94
C VAL A 30 -2.34 6.67 -5.41
N VAL A 31 -1.63 5.79 -4.73
CA VAL A 31 -0.23 5.47 -4.97
C VAL A 31 -0.06 3.95 -4.95
N VAL A 32 0.69 3.44 -5.92
CA VAL A 32 1.17 2.06 -5.95
C VAL A 32 2.68 2.06 -5.77
N THR A 33 3.14 1.29 -4.79
CA THR A 33 4.55 1.20 -4.40
C THR A 33 5.01 -0.24 -4.43
N HIS A 34 6.12 -0.48 -5.12
CA HIS A 34 6.81 -1.77 -5.17
C HIS A 34 8.18 -1.69 -4.51
N GLY A 35 8.81 -2.86 -4.37
CA GLY A 35 10.23 -2.97 -4.06
C GLY A 35 10.58 -2.55 -2.64
N LEU A 36 9.64 -2.67 -1.69
CA LEU A 36 9.97 -2.62 -0.27
C LEU A 36 10.76 -3.88 0.06
N ALA A 37 11.93 -3.73 0.66
CA ALA A 37 12.80 -4.87 0.92
C ALA A 37 13.41 -4.79 2.33
N MET A 38 13.45 -5.95 2.98
CA MET A 38 14.19 -6.19 4.20
C MET A 38 15.44 -7.02 3.91
N GLY A 39 16.55 -6.68 4.56
CA GLY A 39 17.80 -7.43 4.45
C GLY A 39 17.75 -8.77 5.17
N THR A 40 18.66 -9.68 4.81
CA THR A 40 18.77 -11.05 5.35
C THR A 40 18.84 -11.10 6.87
N TYR A 41 19.47 -10.12 7.50
CA TYR A 41 19.65 -10.04 8.95
C TYR A 41 18.68 -9.03 9.61
N GLY A 42 17.57 -8.73 8.93
CA GLY A 42 16.70 -7.60 9.27
C GLY A 42 17.25 -6.27 8.75
N GLY A 43 16.51 -5.20 9.00
CA GLY A 43 16.81 -3.86 8.52
C GLY A 43 16.29 -3.58 7.11
N THR A 44 15.98 -2.32 6.83
CA THR A 44 15.38 -1.91 5.56
C THR A 44 16.46 -1.71 4.49
N THR A 45 16.39 -2.47 3.41
CA THR A 45 17.31 -2.35 2.25
C THR A 45 16.70 -1.55 1.11
N SER A 46 15.37 -1.41 1.07
CA SER A 46 14.67 -0.50 0.16
C SER A 46 13.36 -0.03 0.78
N THR A 47 13.11 1.29 0.72
CA THR A 47 11.96 1.92 1.38
C THR A 47 10.82 2.27 0.42
N ARG A 48 11.05 2.39 -0.90
CA ARG A 48 10.00 2.77 -1.87
C ARG A 48 10.48 2.79 -3.32
N THR A 49 9.70 2.22 -4.23
CA THR A 49 9.59 2.70 -5.62
C THR A 49 8.12 2.97 -5.93
N THR A 50 7.73 4.23 -6.13
CA THR A 50 6.38 4.55 -6.60
C THR A 50 6.30 4.21 -8.08
N VAL A 51 5.49 3.21 -8.43
CA VAL A 51 5.35 2.74 -9.82
C VAL A 51 4.14 3.34 -10.54
N ALA A 52 3.14 3.80 -9.78
CA ALA A 52 2.00 4.54 -10.33
C ALA A 52 1.37 5.48 -9.30
N THR A 53 0.74 6.55 -9.79
CA THR A 53 -0.05 7.47 -8.96
C THR A 53 -1.15 8.15 -9.77
N THR A 54 -2.29 8.41 -9.13
CA THR A 54 -3.37 9.22 -9.68
C THR A 54 -3.95 10.17 -8.62
N PRO A 55 -4.24 11.44 -8.96
CA PRO A 55 -4.82 12.39 -8.02
C PRO A 55 -6.26 12.00 -7.62
N ILE A 56 -6.60 12.24 -6.37
CA ILE A 56 -7.96 12.09 -5.84
C ILE A 56 -8.63 13.46 -5.88
N ILE A 57 -9.48 13.66 -6.89
CA ILE A 57 -10.19 14.94 -7.10
C ILE A 57 -11.62 14.87 -6.53
N ARG A 58 -12.09 13.67 -6.17
CA ARG A 58 -13.43 13.39 -5.62
C ARG A 58 -13.32 12.87 -4.19
N THR A 59 -14.43 12.88 -3.47
CA THR A 59 -14.50 12.40 -2.08
C THR A 59 -14.58 10.87 -1.95
N LYS A 60 -14.83 10.15 -3.05
CA LYS A 60 -14.90 8.69 -3.08
C LYS A 60 -14.12 8.15 -4.26
N VAL A 61 -13.29 7.14 -4.00
CA VAL A 61 -12.51 6.41 -5.00
C VAL A 61 -12.96 4.97 -4.97
N TRP A 62 -13.17 4.39 -6.14
CA TRP A 62 -13.36 2.97 -6.31
C TRP A 62 -12.27 2.45 -7.23
N LEU A 63 -11.63 1.34 -6.84
CA LEU A 63 -10.74 0.59 -7.73
C LEU A 63 -11.49 -0.48 -8.53
N LEU A 64 -12.82 -0.49 -8.40
CA LEU A 64 -13.78 -1.32 -9.10
C LEU A 64 -14.90 -0.41 -9.60
N ASP A 65 -15.20 -0.43 -10.89
CA ASP A 65 -16.31 0.37 -11.45
C ASP A 65 -17.69 -0.31 -11.33
N GLY A 66 -17.78 -1.38 -10.54
CA GLY A 66 -18.99 -2.18 -10.33
C GLY A 66 -18.94 -3.57 -10.96
N SER A 67 -17.94 -3.85 -11.81
CA SER A 67 -17.68 -5.21 -12.31
C SER A 67 -16.23 -5.46 -12.72
N THR A 68 -15.44 -4.42 -12.98
CA THR A 68 -14.04 -4.56 -13.41
C THR A 68 -13.09 -3.76 -12.54
N PHE A 69 -11.90 -4.30 -12.29
CA PHE A 69 -10.85 -3.58 -11.59
C PHE A 69 -10.21 -2.56 -12.53
N MET A 70 -10.07 -1.32 -12.06
CA MET A 70 -9.18 -0.37 -12.71
C MET A 70 -7.75 -0.71 -12.31
N GLU A 71 -6.98 -1.26 -13.26
CA GLU A 71 -5.56 -1.53 -13.05
C GLU A 71 -4.79 -0.21 -12.91
N LEU A 72 -3.89 -0.17 -11.93
CA LEU A 72 -3.03 0.98 -11.67
C LEU A 72 -1.60 0.49 -11.42
N GLY A 73 -0.69 0.83 -12.33
CA GLY A 73 0.70 0.37 -12.28
C GLY A 73 0.87 -1.07 -12.80
N ASP A 74 2.12 -1.51 -12.83
CA ASP A 74 2.47 -2.85 -13.31
C ASP A 74 2.15 -3.94 -12.27
N ALA A 75 2.13 -5.20 -12.70
CA ALA A 75 2.02 -6.34 -11.79
C ALA A 75 3.24 -6.45 -10.86
N TYR A 76 3.00 -6.79 -9.59
CA TYR A 76 4.06 -7.12 -8.64
C TYR A 76 4.24 -8.64 -8.51
N THR A 77 5.42 -9.15 -8.83
CA THR A 77 5.76 -10.56 -8.68
C THR A 77 6.11 -10.88 -7.22
N LEU A 78 5.33 -11.77 -6.60
CA LEU A 78 5.58 -12.26 -5.25
C LEU A 78 6.82 -13.17 -5.21
N THR A 79 7.67 -13.01 -4.19
CA THR A 79 8.85 -13.86 -4.02
C THR A 79 8.50 -15.17 -3.31
N THR A 80 9.21 -16.25 -3.65
CA THR A 80 9.05 -17.56 -3.02
C THR A 80 10.17 -17.90 -2.04
N ASP A 81 11.02 -16.92 -1.69
CA ASP A 81 12.18 -17.14 -0.84
C ASP A 81 11.79 -17.51 0.59
N TYR A 82 12.44 -18.54 1.12
CA TYR A 82 12.13 -19.17 2.41
C TYR A 82 12.73 -18.47 3.63
N LEU A 83 13.60 -17.47 3.42
CA LEU A 83 14.44 -16.89 4.47
C LEU A 83 13.67 -16.39 5.70
N PHE A 84 12.43 -15.93 5.49
CA PHE A 84 11.54 -15.45 6.54
C PHE A 84 10.39 -16.38 6.87
N PHE A 85 10.34 -17.57 6.25
CA PHE A 85 9.42 -18.70 6.45
C PHE A 85 7.92 -18.44 6.26
N MET A 86 7.46 -17.21 6.46
CA MET A 86 6.06 -16.83 6.35
C MET A 86 5.70 -16.56 4.90
N GLY A 87 4.52 -17.04 4.49
CA GLY A 87 3.90 -16.62 3.25
C GLY A 87 3.45 -15.16 3.31
N TYR A 88 3.06 -14.63 2.15
CA TYR A 88 2.46 -13.30 2.05
C TYR A 88 1.20 -13.18 2.88
N ARG A 89 1.00 -11.99 3.46
CA ARG A 89 -0.19 -11.63 4.22
C ARG A 89 -0.81 -10.36 3.65
N TYR A 90 -2.12 -10.20 3.82
CA TYR A 90 -2.75 -8.89 3.68
C TYR A 90 -2.36 -8.02 4.88
N GLY A 91 -1.79 -6.85 4.61
CA GLY A 91 -1.44 -5.87 5.63
C GLY A 91 -2.18 -4.55 5.42
N ILE A 92 -2.99 -4.13 6.38
CA ILE A 92 -3.56 -2.78 6.39
C ILE A 92 -2.67 -1.91 7.29
N PHE A 93 -2.25 -0.75 6.80
CA PHE A 93 -1.38 0.14 7.53
C PHE A 93 -1.84 1.59 7.47
N ASN A 94 -1.38 2.39 8.44
CA ASN A 94 -1.40 3.85 8.43
C ASN A 94 -0.17 4.36 9.19
N TYR A 95 0.64 5.22 8.57
CA TYR A 95 1.79 5.85 9.23
C TYR A 95 2.01 7.28 8.70
N ALA A 96 2.61 8.12 9.53
CA ALA A 96 2.93 9.50 9.18
C ALA A 96 4.42 9.66 8.80
N THR A 97 4.70 10.49 7.80
CA THR A 97 6.07 10.89 7.40
C THR A 97 6.46 12.27 7.91
N GLN A 98 5.52 13.09 8.35
CA GLN A 98 5.77 14.44 8.86
C GLN A 98 5.50 14.57 10.37
N ALA A 99 4.25 14.38 10.79
CA ALA A 99 3.86 14.50 12.19
C ALA A 99 2.72 13.52 12.54
N LEU A 100 2.70 13.06 13.80
CA LEU A 100 1.61 12.24 14.31
C LEU A 100 0.31 13.04 14.45
N GLY A 101 -0.83 12.34 14.51
CA GLY A 101 -2.15 12.93 14.78
C GLY A 101 -3.20 12.61 13.71
N GLY A 102 -2.81 12.07 12.56
CA GLY A 102 -3.72 11.56 11.56
C GLY A 102 -4.19 10.13 11.83
N SER A 103 -5.41 9.82 11.42
CA SER A 103 -6.00 8.49 11.48
C SER A 103 -6.77 8.15 10.21
N VAL A 104 -7.08 6.86 10.07
CA VAL A 104 -7.97 6.29 9.05
C VAL A 104 -8.94 5.33 9.70
N ASP A 105 -10.18 5.31 9.21
CA ASP A 105 -11.17 4.32 9.61
C ASP A 105 -11.20 3.19 8.58
N VAL A 106 -11.05 1.96 9.05
CA VAL A 106 -11.21 0.75 8.23
C VAL A 106 -12.56 0.15 8.55
N LEU A 107 -13.52 0.32 7.65
CA LEU A 107 -14.91 -0.07 7.91
C LEU A 107 -15.09 -1.60 7.85
N SER A 108 -14.41 -2.28 6.94
CA SER A 108 -14.44 -3.74 6.83
C SER A 108 -13.26 -4.25 6.00
N PHE A 109 -12.95 -5.53 6.16
CA PHE A 109 -12.05 -6.30 5.30
C PHE A 109 -12.68 -7.67 5.07
N ALA A 110 -12.74 -8.09 3.81
CA ALA A 110 -13.21 -9.41 3.40
C ALA A 110 -12.19 -10.01 2.44
N SER A 111 -11.97 -11.31 2.57
CA SER A 111 -11.19 -12.12 1.63
C SER A 111 -12.10 -13.25 1.19
N GLU A 112 -12.31 -13.36 -0.11
CA GLU A 112 -13.19 -14.36 -0.70
C GLU A 112 -12.35 -15.31 -1.55
N SER A 113 -12.63 -16.61 -1.49
CA SER A 113 -12.17 -17.55 -2.52
C SER A 113 -13.11 -17.46 -3.71
N SER A 114 -12.56 -17.56 -4.92
CA SER A 114 -13.36 -17.69 -6.14
C SER A 114 -14.10 -19.02 -6.22
#